data_AF-A0A7X9HUH5-F1
#
_entry.id   AF-A0A7X9HUH5-F1
#
_cell.length_a   1.000
_cell.length_b   1.000
_cell.length_c   1.000
_cell.angle_alpha   90.00
_cell.angle_beta   90.00
_cell.angle_gamma   90.00
#
_symmetry.space_group_name_H-M   'P 1'
#
loop_
_entity.id
_entity.type
_entity.pdbx_description
1 polymer ?
#
loop_
_entity_poly.entity_id
_entity_poly.type
_entity_poly.pdbx_seq_one_letter_code
_entity_poly.pdbx_strand_id
1 'polypeptide(L)'
;MPGPKEMKMYIDLLKQYVNIGQVYYVDEGQMALLAGIQQSQGLVVLSGTGSGIFWVDGDKIIHTGGWGSLLGDEGSGYYIGRKGLKAAIKYYEEAGPFTILYELVMIEWKLNSLLDIIEKVYGSNSPRFKE
;
A
#
# COMPACT_ATOMS: atom_id res chain seq x y z
N MET A 1 7.35 5.67 -0.58
CA MET A 1 6.18 6.41 -0.07
C MET A 1 6.69 7.58 0.76
N PRO A 2 6.44 8.86 0.41
CA PRO A 2 6.92 9.94 1.25
C PRO A 2 6.16 9.88 2.58
N GLY A 3 6.89 9.64 3.68
CA GLY A 3 6.35 9.75 5.02
C GLY A 3 5.76 11.15 5.28
N PRO A 4 5.13 11.36 6.44
CA PRO A 4 4.53 12.65 6.76
C PRO A 4 5.54 13.79 6.57
N LYS A 5 5.18 14.77 5.73
CA LYS A 5 6.04 15.92 5.42
C LYS A 5 6.26 16.84 6.62
N GLU A 6 5.40 16.73 7.64
CA GLU A 6 5.36 17.62 8.80
C GLU A 6 5.71 16.90 10.10
N MET A 7 6.85 16.21 10.12
CA MET A 7 7.31 15.46 11.31
C MET A 7 7.43 16.36 12.56
N LYS A 8 7.74 17.66 12.36
CA LYS A 8 7.77 18.66 13.42
C LYS A 8 6.43 18.82 14.14
N MET A 9 5.32 18.81 13.39
CA MET A 9 3.97 18.94 13.97
C MET A 9 3.70 17.82 14.98
N TYR A 10 4.05 16.58 14.64
CA TYR A 10 3.86 15.43 15.54
C TYR A 10 4.70 15.55 16.81
N ILE A 11 5.95 15.99 16.69
CA ILE A 11 6.83 16.19 17.86
C ILE A 11 6.30 17.31 18.76
N ASP A 12 5.86 18.42 18.17
CA ASP A 12 5.32 19.56 18.92
C ASP A 12 4.01 19.19 19.64
N LEU A 13 3.17 18.35 19.02
CA LEU A 13 1.98 17.80 19.68
C LEU A 13 2.35 16.89 20.86
N LEU A 14 3.31 15.97 20.68
CA LEU A 14 3.73 15.05 21.74
C LEU A 14 4.32 15.78 22.95
N LYS A 15 5.06 16.87 22.75
CA LYS A 15 5.63 17.70 23.82
C LYS A 15 4.59 18.32 24.76
N GLN A 16 3.33 18.42 24.33
CA GLN A 16 2.24 18.91 25.20
C GLN A 16 1.85 17.91 26.29
N TYR A 17 2.17 16.62 26.09
CA TYR A 17 1.76 15.53 26.96
C TYR A 17 2.93 14.87 27.69
N VAL A 18 4.13 14.88 27.09
CA VAL A 18 5.31 14.19 27.63
C VAL A 18 6.57 15.02 27.44
N ASN A 19 7.56 14.81 28.32
CA ASN A 19 8.90 15.34 28.11
C ASN A 19 9.68 14.41 27.15
N ILE A 20 10.12 14.95 26.02
CA ILE A 20 10.86 14.19 25.00
C ILE A 20 12.36 14.43 25.19
N GLY A 21 13.10 13.39 25.56
CA GLY A 21 14.55 13.46 25.73
C GLY A 21 15.31 13.48 24.40
N GLN A 22 14.98 12.55 23.49
CA GLN A 22 15.67 12.42 22.21
C GLN A 22 14.71 11.98 21.10
N VAL A 23 15.00 12.41 19.87
CA VAL A 23 14.27 12.02 18.66
C VAL A 23 15.26 11.44 17.66
N TYR A 24 14.96 10.26 17.14
CA TYR A 24 15.68 9.62 16.05
C TYR A 24 14.78 9.56 14.83
N TYR A 25 15.27 10.06 13.69
CA TYR A 25 14.58 9.96 12.42
C TYR A 25 15.11 8.73 11.68
N VAL A 26 14.22 7.80 11.39
CA VAL A 26 14.50 6.57 10.66
C VAL A 26 13.53 6.46 9.50
N ASP A 27 14.02 6.12 8.33
CA ASP A 27 13.16 5.91 7.17
C ASP A 27 12.47 4.53 7.24
N GLU A 28 11.51 4.32 6.35
CA GLU A 28 10.72 3.08 6.27
C GLU A 28 11.61 1.85 5.98
N GLY A 29 12.61 1.99 5.10
CA GLY A 29 13.55 0.94 4.75
C GLY A 29 14.45 0.56 5.93
N GLN A 30 15.03 1.55 6.63
CA GLN A 30 15.79 1.32 7.86
C GLN A 30 14.94 0.63 8.93
N MET A 31 13.73 1.14 9.21
CA MET A 31 12.85 0.53 10.20
C MET A 31 12.48 -0.91 9.83
N ALA A 32 12.17 -1.16 8.56
CA ALA A 32 11.80 -2.49 8.11
C ALA A 32 12.94 -3.50 8.23
N LEU A 33 14.18 -3.11 7.92
CA LEU A 33 15.35 -3.98 8.11
C LEU A 33 15.63 -4.26 9.59
N LEU A 34 15.57 -3.22 10.43
CA LEU A 34 15.77 -3.37 11.86
C LEU A 34 14.70 -4.26 12.50
N ALA A 35 13.43 -4.07 12.12
CA ALA A 35 12.32 -4.86 12.65
C ALA A 35 12.32 -6.31 12.11
N GLY A 36 12.65 -6.50 10.83
CA GLY A 36 12.55 -7.80 10.17
C GLY A 36 13.74 -8.71 10.45
N ILE A 37 14.96 -8.17 10.42
CA ILE A 37 16.20 -8.96 10.50
C ILE A 37 17.24 -8.40 11.48
N GLN A 38 16.94 -7.30 12.19
CA GLN A 38 17.84 -6.66 13.16
C GLN A 38 19.22 -6.29 12.58
N GLN A 39 19.24 -5.89 11.30
CA GLN A 39 20.43 -5.41 10.60
C GLN A 39 20.26 -3.94 10.21
N SER A 40 21.36 -3.19 10.23
CA SER A 40 21.41 -1.79 9.79
C SER A 40 21.75 -1.63 8.31
N GLN A 41 22.07 -2.74 7.62
CA GLN A 41 22.41 -2.76 6.20
C GLN A 41 21.75 -3.97 5.54
N GLY A 42 21.19 -3.76 4.36
CA GLY A 42 20.55 -4.82 3.60
C GLY A 42 19.59 -4.32 2.53
N LEU A 43 18.90 -5.27 1.92
CA LEU A 43 17.81 -5.03 0.99
C LEU A 43 16.51 -5.51 1.61
N VAL A 44 15.47 -4.67 1.54
CA VAL A 44 14.12 -5.02 2.01
C VAL A 44 13.11 -4.77 0.89
N VAL A 45 12.19 -5.72 0.73
CA VAL A 45 11.05 -5.65 -0.18
C VAL A 45 9.79 -5.59 0.68
N LEU A 46 9.04 -4.51 0.55
CA LEU A 46 7.77 -4.30 1.24
C LEU A 46 6.62 -4.59 0.29
N SER A 47 5.68 -5.41 0.75
CA SER A 47 4.48 -5.78 0.00
C SER A 47 3.29 -5.88 0.95
N GLY A 48 2.63 -4.73 1.17
CA GLY A 48 1.42 -4.60 1.98
C GLY A 48 0.29 -4.03 1.14
N THR A 49 -0.42 -3.02 1.65
CA THR A 49 -1.42 -2.28 0.86
C THR A 49 -0.80 -1.60 -0.37
N GLY A 50 0.41 -1.03 -0.19
CA GLY A 50 1.31 -0.58 -1.26
C GLY A 50 2.57 -1.44 -1.32
N SER A 51 3.57 -1.07 -2.12
CA SER A 51 4.84 -1.80 -2.18
C SER A 51 6.04 -0.88 -2.46
N GLY A 52 7.23 -1.36 -2.11
CA GLY A 52 8.47 -0.62 -2.32
C GLY A 52 9.69 -1.50 -2.03
N ILE A 53 10.82 -1.15 -2.61
CA ILE A 53 12.10 -1.83 -2.40
C ILE A 53 13.11 -0.80 -1.93
N PHE A 54 13.84 -1.14 -0.87
CA PHE A 54 14.86 -0.29 -0.27
C PHE A 54 16.15 -1.07 -0.16
N TRP A 55 17.24 -0.45 -0.60
CA TRP A 55 18.59 -0.84 -0.22
C TRP A 55 19.11 0.18 0.78
N VAL A 56 19.60 -0.30 1.93
CA VAL A 56 20.07 0.52 3.04
C VAL A 56 21.50 0.12 3.36
N ASP A 57 22.36 1.11 3.53
CA ASP A 57 23.75 0.99 3.95
C ASP A 57 24.11 2.18 4.84
N GLY A 58 23.89 2.03 6.15
CA GLY A 58 23.97 3.13 7.11
C GLY A 58 22.96 4.24 6.77
N ASP A 59 23.46 5.45 6.49
CA ASP A 59 22.64 6.61 6.10
C ASP A 59 22.34 6.66 4.60
N LYS A 60 22.92 5.75 3.79
CA LYS A 60 22.66 5.68 2.35
C LYS A 60 21.44 4.80 2.10
N ILE A 61 20.43 5.39 1.46
CA ILE A 61 19.19 4.70 1.11
C ILE A 61 18.94 4.89 -0.38
N ILE A 62 18.74 3.77 -1.09
CA ILE A 62 18.23 3.75 -2.46
C ILE A 62 16.85 3.13 -2.43
N HIS A 63 15.87 3.81 -3.01
CA HIS A 63 14.48 3.38 -3.03
C HIS A 63 13.94 3.29 -4.46
N THR A 64 13.18 2.24 -4.74
CA THR A 64 12.42 2.06 -5.99
C THR A 64 11.02 1.52 -5.70
N GLY A 65 10.03 1.91 -6.51
CA GLY A 65 8.62 1.65 -6.25
C GLY A 65 7.98 2.72 -5.36
N GLY A 66 6.86 2.38 -4.70
CA GLY A 66 6.19 3.29 -3.76
C GLY A 66 5.60 4.56 -4.40
N TRP A 67 5.31 4.51 -5.70
CA TRP A 67 4.64 5.59 -6.47
C TRP A 67 3.13 5.65 -6.21
N GLY A 68 2.62 4.76 -5.36
CA GLY A 68 1.21 4.68 -4.99
C GLY A 68 0.39 3.84 -5.97
N SER A 69 -0.78 3.45 -5.49
CA SER A 69 -1.68 2.47 -6.13
C SER A 69 -2.13 2.76 -7.57
N LEU A 70 -2.02 4.02 -8.03
CA LEU A 70 -2.39 4.41 -9.38
C LEU A 70 -1.22 4.31 -10.37
N LEU A 71 -0.01 4.69 -9.92
CA LEU A 71 1.18 4.83 -10.76
C LEU A 71 2.22 3.71 -10.56
N GLY A 72 2.05 2.88 -9.53
CA GLY A 72 2.93 1.75 -9.23
C GLY A 72 2.31 0.83 -8.17
N ASP A 73 3.08 0.56 -7.12
CA ASP A 73 2.77 -0.43 -6.07
C ASP A 73 2.61 -1.86 -6.64
N GLU A 74 3.40 -2.23 -7.64
CA GLU A 74 3.42 -3.59 -8.18
C GLU A 74 3.70 -4.63 -7.09
N GLY A 75 2.96 -5.74 -7.12
CA GLY A 75 3.06 -6.79 -6.09
C GLY A 75 2.30 -6.49 -4.80
N SER A 76 1.84 -5.26 -4.58
CA SER A 76 1.00 -4.92 -3.43
C SER A 76 -0.37 -5.60 -3.45
N GLY A 77 -1.03 -5.62 -2.29
CA GLY A 77 -2.42 -6.06 -2.17
C GLY A 77 -3.38 -5.24 -3.03
N TYR A 78 -3.16 -3.92 -3.17
CA TYR A 78 -3.97 -3.10 -4.08
C TYR A 78 -3.78 -3.54 -5.54
N TYR A 79 -2.53 -3.77 -5.96
CA TYR A 79 -2.22 -4.23 -7.31
C TYR A 79 -2.85 -5.58 -7.61
N ILE A 80 -2.70 -6.55 -6.70
CA ILE A 80 -3.27 -7.89 -6.81
C ILE A 80 -4.80 -7.81 -6.86
N GLY A 81 -5.43 -7.09 -5.93
CA GLY A 81 -6.88 -6.91 -5.89
C GLY A 81 -7.42 -6.29 -7.19
N ARG A 82 -6.80 -5.20 -7.67
CA ARG A 82 -7.18 -4.55 -8.94
C ARG A 82 -7.04 -5.48 -10.14
N LYS A 83 -5.97 -6.28 -10.19
CA LYS A 83 -5.79 -7.29 -11.25
C LYS A 83 -6.86 -8.38 -11.17
N GLY A 84 -7.23 -8.81 -9.97
CA GLY A 84 -8.30 -9.79 -9.77
C GLY A 84 -9.67 -9.29 -10.21
N LEU A 85 -10.05 -8.06 -9.83
CA LEU A 85 -11.29 -7.43 -10.30
C LEU A 85 -11.31 -7.31 -11.83
N LYS A 86 -10.20 -6.89 -12.45
CA LYS A 86 -10.09 -6.82 -13.92
C LYS A 86 -10.21 -8.18 -14.59
N ALA A 87 -9.69 -9.25 -13.98
CA ALA A 87 -9.85 -10.60 -14.50
C ALA A 87 -11.32 -11.05 -14.42
N ALA A 88 -12.00 -10.80 -13.29
CA ALA A 88 -13.42 -11.08 -13.14
C ALA A 88 -14.28 -10.34 -14.18
N ILE A 89 -14.01 -9.05 -14.42
CA ILE A 89 -14.69 -8.25 -15.45
C ILE A 89 -14.47 -8.83 -16.84
N LYS A 90 -13.22 -9.14 -17.21
CA LYS A 90 -12.92 -9.73 -18.52
C LYS A 90 -13.62 -11.07 -18.73
N TYR A 91 -13.69 -11.91 -17.71
CA TYR A 91 -14.44 -13.17 -17.78
C TYR A 91 -15.93 -12.93 -17.98
N TYR A 92 -16.53 -12.00 -17.21
CA TYR A 92 -17.94 -11.63 -17.33
C TYR A 92 -18.30 -11.04 -18.70
N GLU A 93 -17.40 -10.27 -19.31
CA GLU A 93 -17.55 -9.73 -20.66
C GLU A 93 -17.18 -10.73 -21.78
N GLU A 94 -16.91 -12.00 -21.44
CA GLU A 94 -16.44 -13.03 -22.37
C GLU A 94 -15.14 -12.66 -23.13
N ALA A 95 -14.41 -11.65 -22.64
CA ALA A 95 -13.19 -11.10 -23.22
C ALA A 95 -11.90 -11.63 -22.54
N GLY A 96 -12.04 -12.62 -21.67
CA GLY A 96 -10.95 -13.25 -20.94
C GLY A 96 -11.22 -14.72 -20.62
N PRO A 97 -10.20 -15.46 -20.17
CA PRO A 97 -10.37 -16.86 -19.81
C PRO A 97 -11.26 -17.00 -18.57
N PHE A 98 -11.76 -18.22 -18.35
CA PHE A 98 -12.37 -18.61 -17.08
C PHE A 98 -11.47 -18.24 -15.89
N THR A 99 -12.08 -17.71 -14.84
CA THR A 99 -11.39 -17.46 -13.57
C THR A 99 -12.32 -17.63 -12.38
N ILE A 100 -11.85 -18.31 -11.34
CA ILE A 100 -12.55 -18.42 -10.05
C ILE A 100 -12.72 -17.05 -9.34
N LEU A 101 -11.97 -16.03 -9.77
CA LEU A 101 -12.00 -14.70 -9.16
C LEU A 101 -13.35 -14.01 -9.36
N TYR A 102 -14.09 -14.34 -10.42
CA TYR A 102 -15.46 -13.86 -10.61
C TYR A 102 -16.36 -14.29 -9.44
N GLU A 103 -16.41 -15.61 -9.18
CA GLU A 103 -17.24 -16.17 -8.11
C GLU A 103 -16.81 -15.67 -6.73
N LEU A 104 -15.50 -15.65 -6.48
CA LEU A 104 -14.95 -15.17 -5.20
C LEU A 104 -15.32 -13.72 -4.93
N VAL A 105 -15.27 -12.84 -5.92
CA VAL A 105 -15.65 -11.43 -5.75
C VAL A 105 -17.15 -11.29 -5.52
N MET A 106 -17.98 -12.00 -6.29
CA MET A 106 -19.44 -11.98 -6.11
C MET A 106 -19.84 -12.41 -4.69
N ILE A 107 -19.23 -13.47 -4.17
CA ILE A 107 -19.49 -14.02 -2.83
C ILE A 107 -18.96 -13.07 -1.74
N GLU A 108 -17.67 -12.74 -1.78
CA GLU A 108 -17.01 -11.97 -0.73
C GLU A 108 -17.63 -10.57 -0.59
N TRP A 109 -17.93 -9.93 -1.73
CA TRP A 109 -18.50 -8.58 -1.72
C TRP A 109 -20.02 -8.57 -1.65
N LYS A 110 -20.66 -9.74 -1.63
CA LYS A 110 -22.12 -9.94 -1.58
C LYS A 110 -22.84 -9.16 -2.67
N LEU A 111 -22.38 -9.35 -3.91
CA LEU A 111 -22.91 -8.63 -5.08
C LEU A 111 -24.10 -9.38 -5.68
N ASN A 112 -25.10 -8.64 -6.16
CA ASN A 112 -26.19 -9.22 -6.92
C ASN A 112 -25.85 -9.26 -8.42
N SER A 113 -25.02 -8.31 -8.86
CA SER A 113 -24.47 -8.20 -10.22
C SER A 113 -23.01 -7.79 -10.16
N LEU A 114 -22.20 -8.21 -11.14
CA LEU A 114 -20.81 -7.76 -11.22
C LEU A 114 -20.71 -6.23 -11.43
N LEU A 115 -21.73 -5.61 -12.02
CA LEU A 115 -21.79 -4.16 -12.20
C LEU A 115 -21.80 -3.39 -10.86
N ASP A 116 -22.23 -4.03 -9.77
CA ASP A 116 -22.24 -3.45 -8.42
C ASP A 116 -20.81 -3.11 -7.90
N ILE A 117 -19.76 -3.65 -8.55
CA ILE A 117 -18.36 -3.29 -8.26
C ILE A 117 -18.10 -1.79 -8.48
N ILE A 118 -18.78 -1.15 -9.45
CA ILE A 118 -18.57 0.27 -9.77
C ILE A 118 -18.86 1.11 -8.54
N GLU A 119 -20.01 0.91 -7.89
CA GLU A 119 -20.38 1.63 -6.67
C GLU A 119 -19.42 1.31 -5.52
N LYS A 120 -19.05 0.03 -5.33
CA LYS A 120 -18.12 -0.37 -4.25
C LYS A 120 -16.74 0.27 -4.39
N VAL A 121 -16.21 0.38 -5.61
CA VAL A 121 -14.87 0.91 -5.88
C VAL A 121 -14.90 2.43 -5.85
N TYR A 122 -15.77 3.05 -6.64
CA TYR A 122 -15.79 4.51 -6.85
C TYR A 122 -16.61 5.26 -5.80
N GLY A 123 -17.59 4.61 -5.16
CA GLY A 123 -18.33 5.15 -4.03
C GLY A 123 -17.60 4.99 -2.69
N SER A 124 -16.41 4.40 -2.68
CA SER A 124 -15.65 4.22 -1.45
C SER A 124 -15.18 5.57 -0.90
N ASN A 125 -15.21 5.72 0.43
CA ASN A 125 -14.71 6.89 1.15
C ASN A 125 -13.17 7.03 1.11
N SER A 126 -12.49 6.34 0.20
CA SER A 126 -11.05 6.42 0.06
C SER A 126 -10.64 7.86 -0.25
N PRO A 127 -9.69 8.44 0.51
CA PRO A 127 -9.17 9.78 0.23
C PRO A 127 -8.47 9.86 -1.14
N ARG A 128 -8.25 8.72 -1.81
CA ARG A 128 -7.68 8.65 -3.17
C ARG A 128 -8.68 9.00 -4.28
N PHE A 129 -9.97 9.12 -3.96
CA PHE A 129 -11.05 9.43 -4.91
C PHE A 129 -11.85 10.69 -4.52
N LYS A 130 -11.40 11.44 -3.51
CA LYS A 130 -11.97 12.75 -3.15
C LYS A 130 -11.11 13.83 -3.81
N GLU A 131 -11.75 14.74 -4.54
CA GLU A 131 -11.13 15.95 -5.10
C GLU A 131 -10.53 16.84 -4.01
#